data_AF-A0A0D8Y100-F1
#
_entry.id   AF-A0A0D8Y100-F1
#
_cell.length_a   1.000
_cell.length_b   1.000
_cell.length_c   1.000
_cell.angle_alpha   90.00
_cell.angle_beta   90.00
_cell.angle_gamma   90.00
#
_symmetry.space_group_name_H-M   'P 1'
#
loop_
_entity.id
_entity.type
_entity.pdbx_description
1 polymer ?
#
loop_
_entity_poly.entity_id
_entity_poly.type
_entity_poly.pdbx_seq_one_letter_code
_entity_poly.pdbx_strand_id
1 'polypeptide(L)'
;MHLHIRAQHGMVEISRISVCTEPNGLFVIHVADNDIIGCAKNTREEERVGELIGTLLAQCERMNIKLPHVTVASPLSVCLGGKTRVVRIFAADPTQHAVFKKNGSDIDLICHNMTAV
;
A
#
# COMPACT_ATOMS: atom_id res chain seq x y z
N MET A 1 -5.62 -7.60 10.91
CA MET A 1 -4.29 -7.53 10.24
C MET A 1 -3.40 -6.64 11.10
N HIS A 2 -2.35 -7.18 11.72
CA HIS A 2 -1.42 -6.37 12.53
C HIS A 2 -0.14 -6.11 11.72
N LEU A 3 -0.05 -4.94 11.08
CA LEU A 3 1.19 -4.49 10.43
C LEU A 3 2.06 -3.82 11.50
N HIS A 4 3.18 -4.46 11.85
CA HIS A 4 4.12 -3.95 12.85
C HIS A 4 5.28 -3.25 12.14
N ILE A 5 5.17 -1.95 11.90
CA ILE A 5 6.29 -1.13 11.39
C ILE A 5 7.16 -0.76 12.59
N ARG A 6 8.27 -1.48 12.80
CA ARG A 6 9.27 -1.10 13.81
C ARG A 6 10.28 -0.13 13.21
N ALA A 7 10.18 1.15 13.55
CA ALA A 7 11.28 2.09 13.34
C ALA A 7 12.35 1.84 14.41
N GLN A 8 13.42 1.12 14.08
CA GLN A 8 14.61 1.06 14.93
C GLN A 8 15.55 2.21 14.55
N HIS A 9 15.81 3.10 15.52
CA HIS A 9 16.82 4.17 15.50
C HIS A 9 16.85 5.05 14.23
N GLY A 10 16.10 6.15 14.30
CA GLY A 10 15.82 7.07 13.20
C GLY A 10 14.40 6.84 12.74
N MET A 11 13.48 7.75 13.09
CA MET A 11 12.10 7.66 12.59
C MET A 11 12.15 7.71 11.08
N VAL A 12 11.86 6.58 10.46
CA VAL A 12 11.54 6.48 9.04
C VAL A 12 10.33 7.39 8.80
N GLU A 13 10.56 8.58 8.26
CA GLU A 13 9.52 9.60 8.09
C GLU A 13 8.55 9.15 7.00
N ILE A 14 7.33 8.79 7.40
CA ILE A 14 6.24 8.51 6.47
C ILE A 14 5.76 9.85 5.93
N SER A 15 6.06 10.14 4.66
CA SER A 15 5.69 11.41 4.04
C SER A 15 4.24 11.44 3.58
N ARG A 16 3.73 10.30 3.11
CA ARG A 16 2.41 10.17 2.49
C ARG A 16 1.96 8.70 2.50
N ILE A 17 0.66 8.49 2.43
CA ILE A 17 0.05 7.19 2.14
C ILE A 17 -0.74 7.35 0.84
N SER A 18 -0.63 6.40 -0.08
CA SER A 18 -1.45 6.32 -1.29
C SER A 18 -2.22 5.02 -1.34
N VAL A 19 -3.49 5.10 -1.72
CA VAL A 19 -4.38 3.95 -1.90
C VAL A 19 -5.08 4.05 -3.26
N CYS A 20 -5.52 2.92 -3.77
CA CYS A 20 -6.20 2.86 -5.05
C CYS A 20 -7.68 3.25 -4.95
N THR A 21 -8.27 3.75 -6.05
CA THR A 21 -9.73 3.96 -6.16
C THR A 21 -10.47 2.63 -6.28
N GLU A 22 -9.85 1.64 -6.91
CA GLU A 22 -10.42 0.32 -7.08
C GLU A 22 -10.24 -0.52 -5.79
N PRO A 23 -11.22 -1.36 -5.41
CA PRO A 23 -11.12 -2.23 -4.25
C PRO A 23 -10.21 -3.42 -4.57
N ASN A 24 -8.91 -3.20 -4.61
CA ASN A 24 -7.91 -4.21 -5.00
C ASN A 24 -6.86 -4.48 -3.91
N GLY A 25 -7.08 -3.92 -2.72
CA GLY A 25 -6.20 -4.04 -1.57
C GLY A 25 -4.87 -3.29 -1.69
N LEU A 26 -4.59 -2.59 -2.79
CA LEU A 26 -3.32 -1.91 -3.01
C LEU A 26 -3.18 -0.67 -2.11
N PHE A 27 -2.06 -0.61 -1.39
CA PHE A 27 -1.64 0.56 -0.63
C PHE A 27 -0.14 0.79 -0.77
N VAL A 28 0.26 2.05 -0.59
CA VAL A 28 1.64 2.50 -0.59
C VAL A 28 1.86 3.39 0.63
N ILE A 29 2.94 3.11 1.37
CA ILE A 29 3.44 3.97 2.44
C ILE A 29 4.72 4.61 1.92
N HIS A 30 4.68 5.91 1.68
CA HIS A 30 5.80 6.65 1.12
C HIS A 30 6.84 6.97 2.19
N VAL A 31 8.07 6.55 1.93
CA VAL A 31 9.16 6.54 2.89
C VAL A 31 10.45 6.90 2.19
N ALA A 32 10.99 8.09 2.48
CA ALA A 32 12.25 8.58 1.91
C ALA A 32 12.40 8.28 0.40
N ASP A 33 13.35 7.42 0.03
CA ASP A 33 13.65 6.98 -1.33
C ASP A 33 13.30 5.50 -1.60
N ASN A 34 12.57 4.86 -0.68
CA ASN A 34 12.17 3.47 -0.81
C ASN A 34 10.85 3.20 -0.08
N ASP A 35 9.77 3.28 -0.85
CA ASP A 35 8.39 3.09 -0.40
C ASP A 35 8.11 1.64 0.01
N ILE A 36 7.15 1.48 0.91
CA ILE A 36 6.56 0.18 1.22
C ILE A 36 5.28 0.05 0.41
N ILE A 37 5.23 -0.94 -0.47
CA ILE A 37 4.05 -1.28 -1.25
C ILE A 37 3.47 -2.61 -0.76
N GLY A 38 2.15 -2.71 -0.69
CA GLY A 38 1.46 -3.93 -0.28
C GLY A 38 0.10 -4.10 -0.93
N CYS A 39 -0.38 -5.34 -0.92
CA CYS A 39 -1.74 -5.70 -1.28
C CYS A 39 -2.38 -6.40 -0.08
N ALA A 40 -3.37 -5.77 0.55
CA ALA A 40 -4.10 -6.32 1.67
C ALA A 40 -5.20 -7.27 1.17
N LYS A 41 -5.15 -8.52 1.62
CA LYS A 41 -6.21 -9.51 1.38
C LYS A 41 -6.59 -10.18 2.69
N ASN A 42 -7.87 -10.47 2.87
CA ASN A 42 -8.38 -11.33 3.95
C ASN A 42 -9.14 -12.53 3.36
N THR A 43 -9.45 -13.50 4.21
CA THR A 43 -10.14 -14.75 3.83
C THR A 43 -11.58 -14.56 3.36
N ARG A 44 -12.17 -13.38 3.60
CA ARG A 44 -13.52 -13.01 3.15
C ARG A 44 -13.51 -12.16 1.87
N GLU A 45 -12.33 -11.86 1.34
CA GLU A 45 -12.15 -11.02 0.14
C GLU A 45 -12.79 -9.63 0.24
N GLU A 46 -12.85 -9.09 1.47
CA GLU A 46 -13.38 -7.76 1.77
C GLU A 46 -12.29 -6.68 1.64
N GLU A 47 -12.61 -5.54 1.04
CA GLU A 47 -11.69 -4.40 0.99
C GLU A 47 -11.53 -3.79 2.39
N ARG A 48 -10.30 -3.87 2.95
CA ARG A 48 -9.98 -3.48 4.34
C ARG A 48 -8.83 -2.47 4.40
N VAL A 49 -8.39 -1.92 3.26
CA VAL A 49 -7.32 -0.90 3.24
C VAL A 49 -7.69 0.31 4.09
N GLY A 50 -8.96 0.74 4.10
CA GLY A 50 -9.41 1.83 4.97
C GLY A 50 -9.15 1.57 6.47
N GLU A 51 -9.43 0.35 6.94
CA GLU A 51 -9.17 -0.07 8.33
C GLU A 51 -7.67 -0.09 8.64
N LEU A 52 -6.86 -0.58 7.70
CA LEU A 52 -5.40 -0.55 7.79
C LEU A 52 -4.88 0.89 7.94
N ILE A 53 -5.34 1.81 7.08
CA ILE A 53 -4.92 3.21 7.12
C ILE A 53 -5.38 3.87 8.42
N GLY A 54 -6.64 3.70 8.82
CA GLY A 54 -7.15 4.25 10.08
C GLY A 54 -6.36 3.78 11.30
N THR A 55 -6.00 2.48 11.33
CA THR A 55 -5.17 1.90 12.40
C THR A 55 -3.76 2.51 12.43
N LEU A 56 -3.16 2.72 11.26
CA LEU A 56 -1.84 3.34 11.14
C LEU A 56 -1.85 4.80 11.59
N LEU A 57 -2.84 5.59 11.17
CA LEU A 57 -3.00 6.98 11.57
C LEU A 57 -3.19 7.09 13.09
N ALA A 58 -4.06 6.27 13.68
CA ALA A 58 -4.24 6.23 15.14
C ALA A 58 -2.97 5.82 15.90
N GLN A 59 -2.10 5.00 15.29
CA GLN A 59 -0.79 4.68 15.86
C GLN A 59 0.16 5.89 15.77
N CYS A 60 0.18 6.63 14.66
CA CYS A 60 0.96 7.86 14.52
C CYS A 60 0.58 8.90 15.59
N GLU A 61 -0.72 9.11 15.82
CA GLU A 61 -1.22 10.01 16.88
C GLU A 61 -0.72 9.58 18.26
N ARG A 62 -0.85 8.29 18.60
CA ARG A 62 -0.38 7.73 19.89
C ARG A 62 1.13 7.87 20.09
N MET A 63 1.90 7.92 19.01
CA MET A 63 3.36 8.11 19.05
C MET A 63 3.77 9.59 18.96
N ASN A 64 2.81 10.52 18.89
CA ASN A 64 3.04 11.95 18.65
C ASN A 64 3.88 12.21 17.38
N ILE A 65 3.63 11.43 16.33
CA ILE A 65 4.26 11.59 15.01
C ILE A 65 3.31 12.39 14.13
N LYS A 66 3.86 13.26 13.29
CA LYS A 66 3.09 14.01 12.28
C LYS A 66 2.26 13.03 11.43
N LEU A 67 0.96 13.31 11.31
CA LEU A 67 0.07 12.51 10.49
C LEU A 67 0.48 12.61 9.01
N PRO A 68 0.69 11.47 8.32
CA PRO A 68 0.96 11.47 6.90
C PRO A 68 -0.30 11.85 6.12
N HIS A 69 -0.12 12.57 5.02
CA HIS A 69 -1.22 12.87 4.10
C HIS A 69 -1.67 11.58 3.40
N VAL A 70 -2.99 11.35 3.30
CA VAL A 70 -3.56 10.20 2.58
C VAL A 70 -4.05 10.67 1.21
N THR A 71 -3.68 9.94 0.16
CA THR A 71 -4.10 10.20 -1.22
C THR A 71 -4.79 8.99 -1.80
N VAL A 72 -5.85 9.23 -2.58
CA VAL A 72 -6.51 8.21 -3.38
C VAL A 72 -6.21 8.50 -4.85
N ALA A 73 -5.63 7.54 -5.57
CA ALA A 73 -5.23 7.72 -6.97
C ALA A 73 -5.21 6.40 -7.74
N SER A 74 -5.33 6.49 -9.07
CA SER A 74 -5.09 5.39 -9.99
C SER A 74 -4.58 5.99 -11.32
N PRO A 75 -3.38 5.62 -11.82
CA PRO A 75 -2.43 4.66 -11.26
C PRO A 75 -1.66 5.21 -10.05
N LEU A 76 -1.05 4.31 -9.26
CA LEU A 76 -0.15 4.70 -8.17
C LEU A 76 1.30 4.84 -8.64
N SER A 77 1.98 5.88 -8.17
CA SER A 77 3.42 6.10 -8.37
C SER A 77 4.17 5.82 -7.07
N VAL A 78 5.27 5.06 -7.14
CA VAL A 78 6.07 4.64 -5.99
C VAL A 78 7.56 4.86 -6.26
N CYS A 79 8.36 5.03 -5.21
CA CYS A 79 9.81 5.05 -5.27
C CYS A 79 10.35 3.72 -4.74
N LEU A 80 11.00 2.90 -5.58
CA LEU A 80 11.67 1.67 -5.13
C LEU A 80 13.13 1.67 -5.56
N GLY A 81 14.04 1.55 -4.60
CA GLY A 81 15.48 1.64 -4.82
C GLY A 81 15.90 2.97 -5.45
N GLY A 82 15.33 4.09 -4.95
CA GLY A 82 15.62 5.45 -5.43
C GLY A 82 15.08 5.77 -6.83
N LYS A 83 14.20 4.93 -7.38
CA LYS A 83 13.64 5.10 -8.72
C LYS A 83 12.13 5.17 -8.67
N THR A 84 11.57 6.18 -9.33
CA THR A 84 10.13 6.28 -9.55
C THR A 84 9.65 5.15 -10.46
N ARG A 85 8.56 4.51 -10.07
CA ARG A 85 7.89 3.38 -10.73
C ARG A 85 6.40 3.64 -10.74
N VAL A 86 5.72 3.26 -11.82
CA VAL A 86 4.25 3.20 -11.82
C VAL A 86 3.81 1.78 -11.45
N VAL A 87 2.77 1.67 -10.64
CA VAL A 87 2.10 0.40 -10.34
C VAL A 87 0.89 0.27 -11.25
N ARG A 88 0.89 -0.75 -12.10
CA ARG A 88 -0.24 -1.12 -12.94
C ARG A 88 -0.96 -2.30 -12.34
N ILE A 89 -2.28 -2.29 -12.40
CA ILE A 89 -3.11 -3.35 -11.83
C ILE A 89 -3.67 -4.21 -12.97
N PHE A 90 -3.56 -5.52 -12.80
CA PHE A 90 -4.09 -6.53 -13.69
C PHE A 90 -4.96 -7.51 -12.91
N ALA A 91 -6.03 -7.98 -13.53
CA ALA A 91 -6.89 -9.00 -12.93
C ALA A 91 -6.11 -10.32 -12.78
N ALA A 92 -6.24 -10.96 -11.62
CA ALA A 92 -5.72 -12.29 -11.36
C ALA A 92 -6.70 -13.38 -11.83
N ASP A 93 -6.15 -14.54 -12.21
CA ASP A 93 -6.94 -15.75 -12.40
C ASP A 93 -7.55 -16.21 -11.05
N PRO A 94 -8.73 -16.87 -11.02
CA PRO A 94 -9.44 -17.21 -9.78
C PRO A 94 -8.62 -17.95 -8.72
N THR A 95 -7.62 -18.73 -9.14
CA THR A 95 -6.76 -19.52 -8.23
C THR A 95 -5.46 -18.81 -7.87
N GLN A 96 -5.16 -17.66 -8.48
CA GLN A 96 -3.90 -16.97 -8.32
C GLN A 96 -3.93 -16.04 -7.09
N HIS A 97 -2.87 -16.09 -6.29
CA HIS A 97 -2.62 -15.12 -5.23
C HIS A 97 -2.09 -13.80 -5.79
N ALA A 98 -2.26 -12.70 -5.04
CA ALA A 98 -1.73 -11.41 -5.44
C ALA A 98 -0.20 -11.48 -5.61
N VAL A 99 0.31 -10.95 -6.73
CA VAL A 99 1.75 -10.97 -7.05
C VAL A 99 2.18 -9.63 -7.61
N PHE A 100 3.30 -9.13 -7.11
CA PHE A 100 4.04 -8.03 -7.72
C PHE A 100 5.08 -8.57 -8.70
N LYS A 101 5.06 -8.09 -9.93
CA LYS A 101 5.99 -8.46 -10.99
C LYS A 101 6.68 -7.21 -11.54
N LYS A 102 8.01 -7.24 -11.64
CA LYS A 102 8.76 -6.19 -12.33
C LYS A 102 8.44 -6.24 -13.84
N ASN A 103 8.09 -5.09 -14.41
CA ASN A 103 7.87 -4.96 -15.85
C ASN A 103 8.61 -3.73 -16.38
N GLY A 104 9.80 -3.97 -16.94
CA GLY A 104 10.70 -2.89 -17.36
C GLY A 104 11.08 -1.99 -16.19
N SER A 105 10.71 -0.72 -16.30
CA SER A 105 10.88 0.31 -15.27
C SER A 105 9.67 0.42 -14.34
N ASP A 106 8.65 -0.40 -14.47
CA ASP A 106 7.41 -0.33 -13.70
C ASP A 106 7.14 -1.65 -12.97
N ILE A 107 6.03 -1.68 -12.24
CA ILE A 107 5.60 -2.84 -11.47
C ILE A 107 4.17 -3.15 -11.86
N ASP A 108 3.91 -4.42 -12.13
CA ASP A 108 2.57 -4.94 -12.32
C ASP A 108 2.14 -5.61 -11.01
N LEU A 109 0.98 -5.24 -10.48
CA LEU A 109 0.26 -5.98 -9.47
C LEU A 109 -0.81 -6.80 -10.18
N ILE A 110 -0.71 -8.13 -10.05
CA ILE A 110 -1.75 -9.04 -10.51
C ILE A 110 -2.54 -9.44 -9.28
N CYS A 111 -3.80 -9.01 -9.16
CA CYS A 111 -4.64 -9.25 -7.99
C CYS A 111 -6.13 -9.33 -8.34
N HIS A 112 -6.92 -9.77 -7.37
CA HIS A 112 -8.38 -9.83 -7.46
C HIS A 112 -8.99 -8.48 -7.08
N ASN A 113 -10.13 -8.16 -7.68
CA ASN A 113 -11.02 -7.17 -7.09
C ASN A 113 -11.68 -7.78 -5.85
N MET A 114 -11.82 -6.95 -4.83
CA MET A 114 -12.38 -7.25 -3.53
C MET A 114 -13.79 -6.68 -3.44
N THR A 115 -14.57 -7.21 -2.51
CA THR A 115 -15.89 -6.68 -2.21
C THR A 115 -15.73 -5.43 -1.35
N ALA A 116 -16.24 -4.29 -1.82
CA ALA A 116 -16.32 -3.09 -0.99
C ALA A 116 -17.27 -3.34 0.19
N VAL A 117 -16.86 -2.93 1.40
CA VAL A 117 -17.64 -3.08 2.64
C VAL A 117 -18.45 -1.82 2.92
#